data_AF-A0A2J0LSA4-F1
#
_entry.id   AF-A0A2J0LSA4-F1
#
_cell.length_a   1.000
_cell.length_b   1.000
_cell.length_c   1.000
_cell.angle_alpha   90.00
_cell.angle_beta   90.00
_cell.angle_gamma   90.00
#
_symmetry.space_group_name_H-M   'P 1'
#
loop_
_entity.id
_entity.type
_entity.pdbx_description
1 polymer ?
#
loop_
_entity_poly.entity_id
_entity_poly.type
_entity_poly.pdbx_seq_one_letter_code
_entity_poly.pdbx_strand_id
1 'polypeptide(L)'
;MTQILDTKASLDQVTIGINYRTAPIHEFERSITEDVLRSYLAFGWTSRLIQKLRDEYGLTYWVNGVLQNFSDTGWMRFELSAEKKNVTKALQLVNEEIAKITAGNIDIQALETTKKMMTTSLTRHYADISNRLYFYGWPFVFEIEPLSLPEYFSRIRSIEKEHLVTEAQKIFSTTPTIAMIGNM
;
A
#
# COMPACT_ATOMS: atom_id res chain seq x y z
N MET A 1 -8.72 -17.36 -1.45
CA MET A 1 -8.74 -18.21 -2.65
C MET A 1 -7.59 -17.74 -3.52
N THR A 2 -6.52 -18.52 -3.65
CA THR A 2 -5.34 -18.15 -4.47
C THR A 2 -5.67 -18.47 -5.92
N GLN A 3 -5.67 -17.47 -6.80
CA GLN A 3 -5.88 -17.70 -8.23
C GLN A 3 -4.53 -17.61 -8.93
N ILE A 4 -4.02 -18.76 -9.34
CA ILE A 4 -2.81 -18.87 -10.15
C ILE A 4 -3.23 -18.75 -11.61
N LEU A 5 -2.79 -17.68 -12.28
CA LEU A 5 -2.94 -17.52 -13.73
C LEU A 5 -1.59 -17.83 -14.37
N ASP A 6 -1.36 -19.11 -14.66
CA ASP A 6 -0.20 -19.58 -15.39
C ASP A 6 -0.38 -19.23 -16.88
N THR A 7 0.25 -18.14 -17.32
CA THR A 7 0.46 -17.88 -18.73
C THR A 7 1.87 -18.33 -19.07
N LYS A 8 2.01 -19.17 -20.12
CA LYS A 8 3.28 -19.67 -20.68
C LYS A 8 4.14 -18.52 -21.22
N ALA A 9 4.61 -17.63 -20.36
CA ALA A 9 5.55 -16.59 -20.66
C ALA A 9 6.95 -17.09 -20.28
N SER A 10 7.93 -16.93 -21.17
CA SER A 10 9.34 -17.27 -20.94
C SER A 10 10.02 -16.25 -20.02
N LEU A 11 9.40 -15.96 -18.88
CA LEU A 11 9.87 -14.97 -17.91
C LEU A 11 10.64 -15.68 -16.80
N ASP A 12 11.87 -15.24 -16.55
CA ASP A 12 12.70 -15.71 -15.43
C ASP A 12 12.19 -15.21 -14.06
N GLN A 13 11.29 -14.23 -14.09
CA GLN A 13 10.66 -13.64 -12.91
C GLN A 13 9.16 -13.95 -12.87
N VAL A 14 8.66 -14.10 -11.64
CA VAL A 14 7.24 -14.20 -11.32
C VAL A 14 6.81 -12.86 -10.74
N THR A 15 5.84 -12.21 -11.40
CA THR A 15 5.15 -11.05 -10.85
C THR A 15 4.06 -11.51 -9.91
N ILE A 16 4.03 -10.95 -8.72
CA ILE A 16 3.17 -11.34 -7.60
C ILE A 16 2.37 -10.11 -7.19
N GLY A 17 1.04 -10.25 -7.13
CA GLY A 17 0.12 -9.27 -6.54
C GLY A 17 -0.56 -9.85 -5.30
N ILE A 18 -0.37 -9.21 -4.15
CA ILE A 18 -0.98 -9.58 -2.86
C ILE A 18 -2.03 -8.54 -2.52
N ASN A 19 -3.29 -8.95 -2.43
CA ASN A 19 -4.43 -8.04 -2.37
C ASN A 19 -5.24 -8.27 -1.09
N TYR A 20 -5.52 -7.19 -0.37
CA TYR A 20 -6.36 -7.19 0.82
C TYR A 20 -7.58 -6.29 0.58
N ARG A 21 -8.73 -6.68 1.15
CA ARG A 21 -9.94 -5.85 1.13
C ARG A 21 -9.75 -4.70 2.12
N THR A 22 -10.18 -3.51 1.72
CA THR A 22 -10.14 -2.29 2.54
C THR A 22 -11.50 -1.60 2.58
N ALA A 23 -11.60 -0.49 3.30
CA ALA A 23 -12.83 0.25 3.50
C ALA A 23 -13.39 0.84 2.19
N PRO A 24 -14.72 0.99 2.07
CA PRO A 24 -15.32 1.82 1.03
C PRO A 24 -14.91 3.29 1.18
N ILE A 25 -15.01 4.05 0.10
CA ILE A 25 -14.61 5.47 0.05
C ILE A 25 -15.43 6.36 0.99
N HIS A 26 -16.67 5.99 1.31
CA HIS A 26 -17.51 6.72 2.27
C HIS A 26 -16.95 6.67 3.70
N GLU A 27 -16.04 5.75 4.01
CA GLU A 27 -15.28 5.75 5.26
C GLU A 27 -13.96 6.54 5.08
N PHE A 28 -14.07 7.78 4.59
CA PHE A 28 -12.96 8.56 4.07
C PHE A 28 -11.77 8.72 5.03
N GLU A 29 -12.02 8.95 6.32
CA GLU A 29 -10.97 9.04 7.35
C GLU A 29 -10.18 7.72 7.50
N ARG A 30 -10.85 6.57 7.31
CA ARG A 30 -10.17 5.27 7.26
C ARG A 30 -9.32 5.19 5.99
N SER A 31 -9.84 5.59 4.82
CA SER A 31 -9.08 5.58 3.56
C SER A 31 -7.76 6.39 3.66
N ILE A 32 -7.76 7.52 4.37
CA ILE A 32 -6.52 8.28 4.63
C ILE A 32 -5.54 7.46 5.50
N THR A 33 -6.04 6.80 6.55
CA THR A 33 -5.25 5.92 7.42
C THR A 33 -4.67 4.73 6.65
N GLU A 34 -5.47 4.14 5.77
CA GLU A 34 -5.07 3.06 4.86
C GLU A 34 -3.97 3.53 3.90
N ASP A 35 -4.03 4.75 3.40
CA ASP A 35 -3.02 5.30 2.48
C ASP A 35 -1.68 5.53 3.20
N VAL A 36 -1.72 5.98 4.46
CA VAL A 36 -0.51 6.07 5.30
C VAL A 36 0.06 4.68 5.58
N LEU A 37 -0.78 3.69 5.89
CA LEU A 37 -0.36 2.30 6.10
C LEU A 37 0.30 1.70 4.86
N ARG A 38 -0.36 1.82 3.70
CA ARG A 38 0.19 1.43 2.40
C ARG A 38 1.53 2.10 2.16
N SER A 39 1.62 3.41 2.46
CA SER A 39 2.83 4.18 2.23
C SER A 39 3.99 3.75 3.11
N TYR A 40 3.70 3.46 4.38
CA TYR A 40 4.70 2.96 5.32
C TYR A 40 5.30 1.63 4.83
N LEU A 41 4.45 0.76 4.28
CA LEU A 41 4.85 -0.54 3.75
C LEU A 41 5.56 -0.46 2.38
N ALA A 42 5.09 0.36 1.44
CA ALA A 42 5.50 0.25 0.04
C ALA A 42 5.60 1.58 -0.75
N PHE A 43 5.69 2.75 -0.08
CA PHE A 43 5.89 4.03 -0.78
C PHE A 43 7.32 4.57 -0.67
N GLY A 44 8.02 4.58 -1.81
CA GLY A 44 9.37 5.12 -1.91
C GLY A 44 10.44 4.18 -1.35
N TRP A 45 11.70 4.49 -1.63
CA TRP A 45 12.87 3.66 -1.33
C TRP A 45 13.06 3.31 0.15
N THR A 46 12.50 4.11 1.05
CA THR A 46 12.63 3.92 2.51
C THR A 46 11.46 3.17 3.14
N SER A 47 10.52 2.68 2.33
CA SER A 47 9.39 1.89 2.81
C SER A 47 9.84 0.51 3.32
N ARG A 48 9.07 -0.06 4.26
CA ARG A 48 9.47 -1.28 4.97
C ARG A 48 9.70 -2.46 4.02
N LEU A 49 8.82 -2.67 3.04
CA LEU A 49 8.93 -3.78 2.10
C LEU A 49 10.10 -3.59 1.12
N ILE A 50 10.42 -2.36 0.72
CA ILE A 50 11.60 -2.13 -0.12
C ILE A 50 12.88 -2.38 0.66
N GLN A 51 13.01 -1.86 1.88
CA GLN A 51 14.18 -2.14 2.72
C GLN A 51 14.33 -3.65 2.96
N LYS A 52 13.23 -4.33 3.29
CA LYS A 52 13.26 -5.77 3.57
C LYS A 52 13.55 -6.61 2.34
N LEU A 53 12.82 -6.41 1.24
CA LEU A 53 12.92 -7.30 0.09
C LEU A 53 14.08 -6.96 -0.83
N ARG A 54 14.38 -5.67 -1.03
CA ARG A 54 15.45 -5.20 -1.92
C ARG A 54 16.77 -5.05 -1.18
N ASP A 55 16.80 -4.24 -0.12
CA ASP A 55 18.08 -3.82 0.46
C ASP A 55 18.71 -4.92 1.33
N GLU A 56 17.90 -5.62 2.13
CA GLU A 56 18.39 -6.70 3.01
C GLU A 56 18.56 -8.04 2.29
N TYR A 57 17.64 -8.42 1.39
CA TYR A 57 17.60 -9.76 0.79
C TYR A 57 17.79 -9.80 -0.73
N GLY A 58 17.77 -8.67 -1.44
CA GLY A 58 17.99 -8.62 -2.89
C GLY A 58 17.00 -9.45 -3.73
N LEU A 59 15.77 -9.65 -3.26
CA LEU A 59 14.78 -10.53 -3.92
C LEU A 59 13.97 -9.84 -5.01
N THR A 60 13.85 -8.51 -4.93
CA THR A 60 13.10 -7.71 -5.90
C THR A 60 13.76 -6.34 -6.07
N TYR A 61 13.53 -5.71 -7.22
CA TYR A 61 13.97 -4.34 -7.46
C TYR A 61 13.02 -3.31 -6.85
N TRP A 62 11.72 -3.59 -6.86
CA TRP A 62 10.70 -2.64 -6.43
C TRP A 62 9.47 -3.35 -5.89
N VAL A 63 8.81 -2.69 -4.93
CA VAL A 63 7.49 -3.08 -4.42
C VAL A 63 6.55 -1.91 -4.66
N ASN A 64 5.50 -2.14 -5.45
CA ASN A 64 4.48 -1.14 -5.72
C ASN A 64 3.29 -1.34 -4.79
N GLY A 65 3.03 -0.35 -3.93
CA GLY A 65 1.84 -0.32 -3.08
C GLY A 65 0.74 0.53 -3.69
N VAL A 66 -0.43 -0.06 -3.93
CA VAL A 66 -1.64 0.61 -4.42
C VAL A 66 -2.75 0.54 -3.37
N LEU A 67 -3.51 1.62 -3.21
CA LEU A 67 -4.77 1.65 -2.48
C LEU A 67 -5.80 2.27 -3.41
N GLN A 68 -6.97 1.66 -3.48
CA GLN A 68 -8.09 2.19 -4.22
C GLN A 68 -9.37 1.86 -3.46
N ASN A 69 -10.15 2.89 -3.16
CA ASN A 69 -11.46 2.76 -2.53
C ASN A 69 -12.54 3.01 -3.60
N PHE A 70 -13.62 2.25 -3.51
CA PHE A 70 -14.84 2.29 -4.32
C PHE A 70 -16.05 2.57 -3.43
N SER A 71 -17.26 2.65 -3.98
CA SER A 71 -18.48 2.98 -3.23
C SER A 71 -18.81 1.97 -2.12
N ASP A 72 -18.64 0.67 -2.37
CA ASP A 72 -19.05 -0.41 -1.46
C ASP A 72 -17.88 -1.21 -0.87
N THR A 73 -16.66 -1.01 -1.38
CA THR A 73 -15.46 -1.69 -0.89
C THR A 73 -14.18 -0.94 -1.29
N GLY A 74 -13.03 -1.40 -0.84
CA GLY A 74 -11.73 -0.98 -1.36
C GLY A 74 -10.78 -2.16 -1.44
N TRP A 75 -9.60 -1.91 -2.00
CA TRP A 75 -8.50 -2.85 -1.97
C TRP A 75 -7.16 -2.17 -1.82
N MET A 76 -6.26 -2.85 -1.12
CA MET A 76 -4.85 -2.53 -1.01
C MET A 76 -4.04 -3.66 -1.63
N ARG A 77 -3.15 -3.32 -2.56
CA ARG A 77 -2.28 -4.27 -3.25
C ARG A 77 -0.81 -3.95 -3.01
N PHE A 78 -0.05 -4.99 -2.73
CA PHE A 78 1.41 -4.99 -2.87
C PHE A 78 1.81 -5.83 -4.06
N GLU A 79 2.51 -5.22 -5.02
CA GLU A 79 2.96 -5.86 -6.25
C GLU A 79 4.49 -5.86 -6.31
N LEU A 80 5.09 -7.01 -6.57
CA LEU A 80 6.54 -7.18 -6.71
C LEU A 80 6.86 -8.27 -7.73
N SER A 81 8.10 -8.29 -8.23
CA SER A 81 8.61 -9.36 -9.09
C SER A 81 9.83 -10.01 -8.45
N ALA A 82 9.88 -11.34 -8.43
CA ALA A 82 11.00 -12.11 -7.89
C ALA A 82 11.33 -13.31 -8.78
N GLU A 83 12.55 -13.82 -8.70
CA GLU A 83 12.90 -15.10 -9.33
C GLU A 83 12.02 -16.23 -8.79
N LYS A 84 11.67 -17.20 -9.63
CA LYS A 84 10.83 -18.37 -9.27
C LYS A 84 11.24 -19.02 -7.95
N LYS A 85 12.53 -19.27 -7.76
CA LYS A 85 13.08 -19.91 -6.55
C LYS A 85 12.90 -19.07 -5.26
N ASN A 86 12.66 -17.77 -5.40
CA ASN A 86 12.58 -16.79 -4.31
C ASN A 86 11.15 -16.37 -3.97
N VAL A 87 10.14 -16.76 -4.77
CA VAL A 87 8.73 -16.37 -4.57
C VAL A 87 8.24 -16.67 -3.16
N THR A 88 8.44 -17.90 -2.67
CA THR A 88 8.04 -18.31 -1.33
C THR A 88 8.70 -17.45 -0.25
N LYS A 89 10.00 -17.17 -0.40
CA LYS A 89 10.73 -16.34 0.57
C LYS A 89 10.24 -14.89 0.56
N ALA A 90 9.96 -14.33 -0.62
CA ALA A 90 9.42 -12.98 -0.74
C ALA A 90 8.05 -12.86 -0.06
N LEU A 91 7.14 -13.81 -0.29
CA LEU A 91 5.83 -13.86 0.38
C LEU A 91 5.95 -13.97 1.90
N GLN A 92 6.88 -14.79 2.40
CA GLN A 92 7.16 -14.90 3.84
C GLN A 92 7.62 -13.56 4.42
N LEU A 93 8.56 -12.87 3.77
CA LEU A 93 9.08 -11.58 4.23
C LEU A 93 8.01 -10.48 4.22
N VAL A 94 7.11 -10.47 3.22
CA VAL A 94 5.95 -9.56 3.23
C VAL A 94 5.07 -9.81 4.45
N ASN A 95 4.76 -11.08 4.73
CA ASN A 95 3.96 -11.46 5.90
C ASN A 95 4.65 -11.12 7.23
N GLU A 96 5.97 -11.26 7.31
CA GLU A 96 6.75 -10.85 8.49
C GLU A 96 6.63 -9.34 8.77
N GLU A 97 6.74 -8.49 7.73
CA GLU A 97 6.59 -7.03 7.90
C GLU A 97 5.15 -6.65 8.26
N ILE A 98 4.15 -7.30 7.67
CA ILE A 98 2.75 -7.13 8.05
C ILE A 98 2.54 -7.53 9.52
N ALA A 99 3.07 -8.69 9.93
CA ALA A 99 2.94 -9.19 11.30
C ALA A 99 3.54 -8.21 12.32
N LYS A 100 4.70 -7.62 12.02
CA LYS A 100 5.32 -6.58 12.87
C LYS A 100 4.36 -5.41 13.12
N ILE A 101 3.75 -4.87 12.07
CA ILE A 101 2.82 -3.74 12.19
C ILE A 101 1.59 -4.15 13.01
N THR A 102 0.99 -5.31 12.72
CA THR A 102 -0.19 -5.80 13.47
C THR A 102 0.10 -6.07 14.95
N ALA A 103 1.35 -6.39 15.30
CA ALA A 103 1.82 -6.57 16.67
C ALA A 103 2.20 -5.25 17.37
N GLY A 104 2.05 -4.10 16.70
CA GLY A 104 2.42 -2.80 17.26
C GLY A 104 3.89 -2.45 17.12
N ASN A 105 4.67 -3.17 16.31
CA ASN A 105 6.07 -2.84 16.04
C ASN A 105 6.17 -1.89 14.84
N ILE A 106 5.86 -0.62 15.09
CA ILE A 106 6.02 0.47 14.12
C ILE A 106 7.16 1.38 14.59
N ASP A 107 8.13 1.59 13.72
CA ASP A 107 9.17 2.62 13.89
C ASP A 107 8.55 4.02 13.66
N ILE A 108 8.51 4.81 14.73
CA ILE A 108 7.94 6.17 14.74
C ILE A 108 8.72 7.12 13.82
N GLN A 109 10.06 7.01 13.76
CA GLN A 109 10.87 7.88 12.91
C GLN A 109 10.63 7.58 11.44
N ALA A 110 10.52 6.30 11.10
CA ALA A 110 10.15 5.87 9.75
C ALA A 110 8.73 6.34 9.39
N LEU A 111 7.77 6.24 10.31
CA LEU A 111 6.40 6.73 10.08
C LEU A 111 6.36 8.24 9.79
N GLU A 112 7.03 9.05 10.61
CA GLU A 112 7.10 10.50 10.40
C GLU A 112 7.79 10.85 9.08
N THR A 113 8.80 10.08 8.68
CA THR A 113 9.46 10.21 7.38
C THR A 113 8.49 9.90 6.24
N THR A 114 7.72 8.80 6.34
CA THR A 114 6.68 8.43 5.38
C THR A 114 5.65 9.54 5.21
N LYS A 115 5.10 10.10 6.29
CA LYS A 115 4.12 11.20 6.23
C LYS A 115 4.68 12.44 5.53
N LYS A 116 5.93 12.81 5.82
CA LYS A 116 6.62 13.91 5.13
C LYS A 116 6.81 13.63 3.63
N MET A 117 7.17 12.40 3.28
CA MET A 117 7.31 11.99 1.87
C MET A 117 5.97 12.02 1.13
N MET A 118 4.89 11.55 1.75
CA MET A 118 3.54 11.59 1.16
C MET A 118 3.12 13.03 0.86
N THR A 119 3.22 13.94 1.84
CA THR A 119 2.82 15.34 1.66
C THR A 119 3.69 16.07 0.64
N THR A 120 5.00 15.80 0.63
CA THR A 120 5.94 16.33 -0.39
C THR A 120 5.61 15.81 -1.79
N SER A 121 5.34 14.51 -1.92
CA SER A 121 4.98 13.88 -3.19
C SER A 121 3.65 14.42 -3.71
N LEU A 122 2.64 14.53 -2.85
CA LEU A 122 1.33 15.06 -3.24
C LEU A 122 1.43 16.53 -3.66
N THR A 123 2.23 17.35 -2.98
CA THR A 123 2.51 18.74 -3.41
C THR A 123 3.05 18.80 -4.83
N ARG A 124 3.97 17.88 -5.18
CA ARG A 124 4.53 17.79 -6.53
C ARG A 124 3.50 17.30 -7.55
N HIS A 125 2.74 16.25 -7.25
CA HIS A 125 1.70 15.73 -8.14
C HIS A 125 0.61 16.77 -8.39
N TYR A 126 0.24 17.55 -7.38
CA TYR A 126 -0.77 18.60 -7.44
C TYR A 126 -0.41 19.79 -8.37
N ALA A 127 0.86 19.89 -8.79
CA ALA A 127 1.27 20.86 -9.81
C ALA A 127 0.72 20.50 -11.20
N ASP A 128 0.45 19.21 -11.46
CA ASP A 128 -0.23 18.76 -12.65
C ASP A 128 -1.75 18.95 -12.52
N ILE A 129 -2.38 19.51 -13.55
CA ILE A 129 -3.81 19.85 -13.52
C ILE A 129 -4.70 18.61 -13.47
N SER A 130 -4.29 17.51 -14.12
CA SER A 130 -5.07 16.27 -14.17
C SER A 130 -5.06 15.60 -12.80
N ASN A 131 -3.90 15.55 -12.14
CA ASN A 131 -3.80 15.05 -10.77
C ASN A 131 -4.60 15.91 -9.78
N ARG A 132 -4.56 17.23 -9.94
CA ARG A 132 -5.37 18.14 -9.12
C ARG A 132 -6.86 17.89 -9.31
N LEU A 133 -7.31 17.77 -10.56
CA LEU A 133 -8.71 17.46 -10.87
C LEU A 133 -9.11 16.09 -10.31
N TYR A 134 -8.25 15.08 -10.41
CA TYR A 134 -8.53 13.76 -9.84
C TYR A 134 -8.64 13.81 -8.31
N PHE A 135 -7.75 14.56 -7.64
CA PHE A 135 -7.76 14.70 -6.18
C PHE A 135 -9.09 15.25 -5.64
N TYR A 136 -9.65 16.29 -6.27
CA TYR A 136 -10.95 16.83 -5.88
C TYR A 136 -12.13 16.07 -6.47
N GLY A 137 -11.99 15.59 -7.71
CA GLY A 137 -13.07 14.98 -8.46
C GLY A 137 -13.42 13.59 -7.94
N TRP A 138 -12.44 12.80 -7.50
CA TRP A 138 -12.69 11.42 -7.06
C TRP A 138 -13.64 11.37 -5.85
N PRO A 139 -13.40 12.08 -4.72
CA PRO A 139 -14.37 12.14 -3.63
C PRO A 139 -15.71 12.75 -4.05
N PHE A 140 -15.68 13.80 -4.88
CA PHE A 140 -16.88 14.50 -5.33
C PHE A 140 -17.84 13.59 -6.11
N VAL A 141 -17.33 12.66 -6.93
CA VAL A 141 -18.15 11.66 -7.65
C VAL A 141 -18.95 10.75 -6.71
N PHE A 142 -18.46 10.54 -5.48
CA PHE A 142 -19.13 9.75 -4.45
C PHE A 142 -19.88 10.62 -3.43
N GLU A 143 -20.19 11.88 -3.77
CA GLU A 143 -20.89 12.82 -2.89
C GLU A 143 -20.16 13.07 -1.55
N ILE A 144 -18.83 12.92 -1.55
CA ILE A 144 -17.97 13.23 -0.41
C ILE A 144 -17.41 14.63 -0.62
N GLU A 145 -17.61 15.49 0.38
CA GLU A 145 -17.01 16.84 0.37
C GLU A 145 -15.49 16.71 0.30
N PRO A 146 -14.84 17.20 -0.76
CA PRO A 146 -13.42 16.99 -0.93
C PRO A 146 -12.64 17.90 0.02
N LEU A 147 -11.66 17.34 0.72
CA LEU A 147 -10.77 18.13 1.57
C LEU A 147 -9.90 19.06 0.72
N SER A 148 -9.63 20.25 1.24
CA SER A 148 -8.53 21.05 0.74
C SER A 148 -7.20 20.34 0.99
N LEU A 149 -6.18 20.67 0.18
CA LEU A 149 -4.84 20.10 0.36
C LEU A 149 -4.27 20.30 1.77
N PRO A 150 -4.38 21.49 2.42
CA PRO A 150 -3.95 21.66 3.81
C PRO A 150 -4.70 20.79 4.82
N GLU A 151 -6.02 20.60 4.65
CA GLU A 151 -6.82 19.73 5.52
C GLU A 151 -6.39 18.27 5.38
N TYR A 152 -6.20 17.79 4.15
CA TYR A 152 -5.69 16.45 3.88
C TYR A 152 -4.30 16.22 4.51
N PHE A 153 -3.41 17.22 4.42
CA PHE A 153 -2.10 17.17 5.08
C PHE A 153 -2.23 17.13 6.60
N SER A 154 -3.18 17.87 7.17
CA SER A 154 -3.47 17.84 8.60
C SER A 154 -3.91 16.44 9.04
N ARG A 155 -4.80 15.79 8.28
CA ARG A 155 -5.25 14.42 8.54
C ARG A 155 -4.11 13.40 8.47
N ILE A 156 -3.23 13.49 7.47
CA ILE A 156 -2.04 12.64 7.38
C ILE A 156 -1.15 12.80 8.62
N ARG A 157 -0.92 14.04 9.06
CA ARG A 157 -0.03 14.34 10.19
C ARG A 157 -0.58 13.83 11.52
N SER A 158 -1.91 13.91 11.71
CA SER A 158 -2.57 13.45 12.95
C SER A 158 -2.63 11.93 13.12
N ILE A 159 -2.30 11.14 12.09
CA ILE A 159 -2.33 9.67 12.20
C ILE A 159 -1.22 9.17 13.12
N GLU A 160 -1.57 8.80 14.34
CA GLU A 160 -0.65 8.15 15.27
C GLU A 160 -0.47 6.65 14.96
N LYS A 161 0.55 6.05 15.58
CA LYS A 161 0.89 4.63 15.42
C LYS A 161 -0.31 3.73 15.72
N GLU A 162 -1.09 4.05 16.74
CA GLU A 162 -2.20 3.26 17.25
C GLU A 162 -3.32 3.14 16.21
N HIS A 163 -3.55 4.19 15.42
CA HIS A 163 -4.47 4.17 14.29
C HIS A 163 -4.01 3.18 13.22
N LEU A 164 -2.71 3.18 12.89
CA LEU A 164 -2.14 2.25 11.92
C LEU A 164 -2.20 0.80 12.39
N VAL A 165 -1.89 0.53 13.67
CA VAL A 165 -1.97 -0.82 14.23
C VAL A 165 -3.40 -1.34 14.17
N THR A 166 -4.35 -0.52 14.60
CA THR A 166 -5.78 -0.86 14.58
C THR A 166 -6.25 -1.16 13.15
N GLU A 167 -5.87 -0.32 12.19
CA GLU A 167 -6.29 -0.49 10.80
C GLU A 167 -5.60 -1.68 10.13
N ALA A 168 -4.31 -1.90 10.41
CA ALA A 168 -3.56 -3.06 9.95
C ALA A 168 -4.17 -4.38 10.47
N GLN A 169 -4.58 -4.44 11.74
CA GLN A 169 -5.25 -5.60 12.31
C GLN A 169 -6.57 -5.90 11.59
N LYS A 170 -7.37 -4.87 11.25
CA LYS A 170 -8.61 -5.06 10.48
C LYS A 170 -8.32 -5.61 9.09
N ILE A 171 -7.45 -4.95 8.33
CA ILE A 171 -7.19 -5.29 6.91
C ILE A 171 -6.53 -6.66 6.79
N PHE A 172 -5.46 -6.89 7.54
CA PHE A 172 -4.63 -8.09 7.40
C PHE A 172 -5.18 -9.31 8.18
N SER A 173 -6.28 -9.16 8.94
CA SER A 173 -7.06 -10.30 9.43
C SER A 173 -7.88 -10.99 8.32
N THR A 174 -8.12 -10.30 7.21
CA THR A 174 -8.81 -10.88 6.05
C THR A 174 -7.89 -11.78 5.25
N THR A 175 -8.43 -12.84 4.64
CA THR A 175 -7.63 -13.69 3.75
C THR A 175 -7.24 -12.92 2.49
N PRO A 176 -5.93 -12.76 2.18
CA PRO A 176 -5.53 -12.09 0.97
C PRO A 176 -5.92 -12.87 -0.29
N THR A 177 -6.13 -12.15 -1.37
CA THR A 177 -6.15 -12.72 -2.72
C THR A 177 -4.77 -12.54 -3.33
N ILE A 178 -4.14 -13.65 -3.72
CA ILE A 178 -2.82 -13.63 -4.37
C ILE A 178 -3.01 -14.02 -5.83
N ALA A 179 -2.48 -13.19 -6.73
CA ALA A 179 -2.37 -13.46 -8.15
C ALA A 179 -0.89 -13.48 -8.53
N MET A 180 -0.50 -14.42 -9.38
CA MET A 180 0.89 -14.54 -9.86
C MET A 180 0.88 -14.79 -11.35
N ILE A 181 1.84 -14.17 -12.05
CA ILE A 181 2.08 -14.33 -13.49
C ILE A 181 3.57 -14.58 -13.70
N GLY A 182 3.91 -15.65 -14.42
CA GLY A 182 5.28 -16.05 -14.70
C GLY A 182 5.42 -17.57 -14.73
N ASN A 183 6.61 -18.06 -15.06
CA ASN A 183 6.88 -19.49 -15.15
C ASN A 183 7.00 -20.09 -13.73
N MET A 184 5.94 -20.78 -13.26
CA MET A 184 5.85 -21.37 -11.90
C MET A 184 6.09 -22.86 -11.83
#